data_AF-A8TYU9-F1
#
_entry.id   AF-A8TYU9-F1
#
_cell.length_a   1.000
_cell.length_b   1.000
_cell.length_c   1.000
_cell.angle_alpha   90.00
_cell.angle_beta   90.00
_cell.angle_gamma   90.00
#
_symmetry.space_group_name_H-M   'P 1'
#
loop_
_entity.id
_entity.type
_entity.pdbx_description
1 polymer ?
#
loop_
_entity_poly.entity_id
_entity_poly.type
_entity_poly.pdbx_seq_one_letter_code
_entity_poly.pdbx_strand_id
1 'polypeptide(L)'
;MQGGDNLAGGSARPYGEVLVRSVELNLHTELRQYPDLLDMLAYWNRRRGQKRFPGRGDIDPVEIPQFLPRIMLADVRRDPMDFHYRLVGTGICDVHWFDFTHLTPRELEPPEYAQLVWDDYVAIVGRGEPVAHVVIFESARKIRYYARIVLPLAADGETIDMLMIVDSREQNTSELKEMFEAVSAHTPPLDASPI
;
A
#
# COMPACT_ATOMS: atom_id res chain seq x y z
N MET A 1 48.78 -19.06 13.93
CA MET A 1 48.53 -18.34 15.20
C MET A 1 48.13 -16.93 14.85
N GLN A 2 46.91 -16.55 15.29
CA GLN A 2 46.40 -15.21 15.59
C GLN A 2 46.51 -14.16 14.46
N GLY A 3 45.44 -13.54 13.99
CA GLY A 3 44.23 -13.11 14.70
C GLY A 3 44.04 -11.64 14.32
N GLY A 4 42.84 -11.26 13.91
CA GLY A 4 42.58 -9.90 13.40
C GLY A 4 41.17 -9.76 12.87
N ASP A 5 40.22 -9.96 13.77
CA ASP A 5 38.79 -9.70 13.62
C ASP A 5 38.49 -8.26 13.21
N ASN A 6 37.32 -8.14 12.56
CA ASN A 6 36.38 -7.02 12.62
C ASN A 6 36.61 -5.79 11.74
N LEU A 7 35.83 -5.71 10.65
CA LEU A 7 34.99 -4.55 10.33
C LEU A 7 33.72 -5.04 9.61
N ALA A 8 32.87 -5.78 10.34
CA ALA A 8 31.46 -5.81 9.98
C ALA A 8 30.89 -4.44 10.38
N GLY A 9 30.88 -3.51 9.42
CA GLY A 9 30.17 -2.24 9.55
C GLY A 9 28.68 -2.52 9.62
N GLY A 10 28.18 -2.83 10.82
CA GLY A 10 26.76 -2.86 11.12
C GLY A 10 26.23 -1.45 10.92
N SER A 11 25.74 -1.15 9.72
CA SER A 11 24.97 0.07 9.48
C SER A 11 23.77 0.02 10.42
N ALA A 12 23.76 0.89 11.43
CA ALA A 12 22.58 1.06 12.27
C ALA A 12 21.38 1.30 11.36
N ARG A 13 20.39 0.40 11.39
CA ARG A 13 19.16 0.58 10.60
C ARG A 13 18.59 1.96 10.98
N PRO A 14 18.40 2.89 10.03
CA PRO A 14 17.96 4.24 10.35
C PRO A 14 16.62 4.29 11.09
N TYR A 15 15.84 3.20 11.01
CA TYR A 15 14.52 3.03 11.62
C TYR A 15 14.52 2.21 12.93
N GLY A 16 15.62 1.54 13.30
CA GLY A 16 15.61 0.56 14.40
C GLY A 16 14.81 -0.70 14.06
N GLU A 17 14.23 -1.35 15.07
CA GLU A 17 13.23 -2.40 14.87
C GLU A 17 11.94 -1.76 14.30
N VAL A 18 11.43 -2.32 13.21
CA VAL A 18 10.24 -1.83 12.52
C VAL A 18 9.21 -2.95 12.48
N LEU A 19 8.01 -2.63 12.92
CA LEU A 19 6.83 -3.45 12.73
C LEU A 19 5.96 -2.83 11.64
N VAL A 20 5.71 -3.59 10.58
CA VAL A 20 4.70 -3.23 9.58
C VAL A 20 3.63 -4.29 9.50
N ARG A 21 2.38 -3.85 9.37
CA ARG A 21 1.22 -4.74 9.17
C ARG A 21 0.21 -4.07 8.24
N SER A 22 -0.49 -4.87 7.46
CA SER A 22 -1.68 -4.46 6.71
C SER A 22 -2.87 -5.26 7.22
N VAL A 23 -4.02 -4.58 7.34
CA VAL A 23 -5.30 -5.19 7.64
C VAL A 23 -6.23 -4.88 6.49
N GLU A 24 -6.75 -5.91 5.84
CA GLU A 24 -7.76 -5.76 4.79
C GLU A 24 -9.07 -5.24 5.38
N LEU A 25 -9.60 -4.21 4.75
CA LEU A 25 -10.90 -3.65 5.04
C LEU A 25 -11.96 -4.30 4.14
N ASN A 26 -13.08 -4.70 4.73
CA ASN A 26 -14.25 -5.07 3.95
C ASN A 26 -14.81 -3.84 3.22
N LEU A 27 -14.86 -3.91 1.88
CA LEU A 27 -15.29 -2.80 1.03
C LEU A 27 -16.76 -2.36 1.25
N HIS A 28 -17.61 -3.24 1.80
CA HIS A 28 -19.03 -2.97 2.01
C HIS A 28 -19.34 -2.47 3.42
N THR A 29 -18.61 -2.97 4.43
CA THR A 29 -18.90 -2.66 5.84
C THR A 29 -17.90 -1.71 6.47
N GLU A 30 -16.62 -1.78 6.14
CA GLU A 30 -15.57 -1.06 6.88
C GLU A 30 -15.03 0.15 6.10
N LEU A 31 -14.99 0.08 4.77
CA LEU A 31 -14.50 1.17 3.91
C LEU A 31 -15.32 2.47 4.06
N ARG A 32 -16.57 2.39 4.53
CA ARG A 32 -17.43 3.55 4.83
C ARG A 32 -16.81 4.53 5.83
N GLN A 33 -15.82 4.09 6.61
CA GLN A 33 -15.06 4.94 7.53
C GLN A 33 -14.09 5.88 6.79
N TYR A 34 -13.83 5.62 5.49
CA TYR A 34 -13.00 6.45 4.61
C TYR A 34 -13.84 6.89 3.41
N PRO A 35 -14.70 7.92 3.56
CA PRO A 35 -15.63 8.32 2.50
C PRO A 35 -14.93 8.67 1.18
N ASP A 36 -13.71 9.20 1.25
CA ASP A 36 -12.92 9.52 0.08
C ASP A 36 -12.48 8.26 -0.70
N LEU A 37 -12.09 7.19 -0.01
CA LEU A 37 -11.78 5.91 -0.66
C LEU A 37 -13.03 5.23 -1.22
N LEU A 38 -14.17 5.36 -0.53
CA LEU A 38 -15.46 4.88 -1.03
C LEU A 38 -15.87 5.62 -2.32
N ASP A 39 -15.70 6.94 -2.36
CA ASP A 39 -15.95 7.76 -3.55
C ASP A 39 -15.07 7.34 -4.73
N MET A 40 -13.79 7.04 -4.46
CA MET A 40 -12.87 6.55 -5.47
C MET A 40 -13.26 5.16 -5.99
N LEU A 41 -13.68 4.25 -5.11
CA LEU A 41 -14.20 2.93 -5.52
C LEU A 41 -15.47 3.08 -6.37
N ALA A 42 -16.38 3.99 -6.00
CA ALA A 42 -17.57 4.28 -6.77
C ALA A 42 -17.22 4.86 -8.15
N TYR A 43 -16.25 5.76 -8.22
CA TYR A 43 -15.73 6.29 -9.48
C TYR A 43 -15.15 5.18 -10.36
N TRP A 44 -14.28 4.33 -9.81
CA TRP A 44 -13.67 3.21 -10.52
C TRP A 44 -14.73 2.26 -11.09
N ASN A 45 -15.76 1.93 -10.31
CA ASN A 45 -16.89 1.11 -10.76
C ASN A 45 -17.69 1.77 -11.89
N ARG A 46 -17.88 3.10 -11.87
CA ARG A 46 -18.50 3.80 -13.00
C ARG A 46 -17.62 3.72 -14.26
N ARG A 47 -16.31 3.82 -14.11
CA ARG A 47 -15.36 3.79 -15.24
C ARG A 47 -15.22 2.42 -15.89
N ARG A 48 -15.26 1.34 -15.12
CA ARG A 48 -15.24 0.00 -15.72
C ARG A 48 -16.53 -0.34 -16.47
N GLY A 49 -17.67 0.22 -16.02
CA GLY A 49 -18.98 -0.13 -16.56
C GLY A 49 -19.25 -1.63 -16.46
N GLN A 50 -19.38 -2.30 -17.61
CA GLN A 50 -19.56 -3.75 -17.69
C GLN A 50 -18.25 -4.53 -17.81
N LYS A 51 -17.11 -3.87 -18.08
CA LYS A 51 -15.79 -4.53 -18.14
C LYS A 51 -15.39 -5.03 -16.75
N ARG A 52 -14.51 -6.03 -16.70
CA ARG A 52 -13.94 -6.50 -15.43
C ARG A 52 -13.13 -5.40 -14.74
N PHE A 53 -12.31 -4.69 -15.52
CA PHE A 53 -11.51 -3.55 -15.05
C PHE A 53 -11.62 -2.37 -16.04
N PRO A 54 -11.50 -1.11 -15.57
CA PRO A 54 -11.24 0.00 -16.46
C PRO A 54 -9.77 -0.02 -16.91
N GLY A 55 -9.50 0.50 -18.10
CA GLY A 55 -8.13 0.80 -18.51
C GLY A 55 -7.65 2.12 -17.89
N ARG A 56 -6.33 2.35 -17.86
CA ARG A 56 -5.80 3.65 -17.44
C ARG A 56 -6.38 4.80 -18.27
N GLY A 57 -6.63 4.60 -19.56
CA GLY A 57 -7.23 5.59 -20.46
C GLY A 57 -8.70 5.93 -20.14
N ASP A 58 -9.41 5.07 -19.40
CA ASP A 58 -10.79 5.33 -18.96
C ASP A 58 -10.85 6.31 -17.77
N ILE A 59 -9.71 6.52 -17.09
CA ILE A 59 -9.57 7.41 -15.93
C ILE A 59 -9.24 8.84 -16.38
N ASP A 60 -10.21 9.73 -16.23
CA ASP A 60 -10.07 11.16 -16.48
C ASP A 60 -9.62 11.90 -15.19
N PRO A 61 -8.37 12.44 -15.15
CA PRO A 61 -7.86 13.15 -13.98
C PRO A 61 -8.64 14.44 -13.66
N VAL A 62 -9.34 15.04 -14.63
CA VAL A 62 -10.14 16.26 -14.44
C VAL A 62 -11.38 16.00 -13.58
N GLU A 63 -11.84 14.75 -13.50
CA GLU A 63 -12.98 14.37 -12.66
C GLU A 63 -12.61 14.02 -11.22
N ILE A 64 -11.34 13.76 -10.96
CA ILE A 64 -10.82 13.37 -9.65
C ILE A 64 -9.65 14.27 -9.18
N PRO A 65 -9.68 15.60 -9.41
CA PRO A 65 -8.54 16.48 -9.14
C PRO A 65 -8.11 16.45 -7.66
N GLN A 66 -9.08 16.26 -6.77
CA GLN A 66 -8.91 16.23 -5.34
C GLN A 66 -8.21 14.95 -4.82
N PHE A 67 -8.08 13.93 -5.67
CA PHE A 67 -7.36 12.69 -5.39
C PHE A 67 -5.95 12.70 -5.96
N LEU A 68 -5.68 13.46 -7.02
CA LEU A 68 -4.38 13.43 -7.74
C LEU A 68 -3.14 13.55 -6.83
N PRO A 69 -3.11 14.40 -5.78
CA PRO A 69 -1.95 14.45 -4.88
C PRO A 69 -1.70 13.14 -4.11
N ARG A 70 -2.68 12.26 -4.01
CA ARG A 70 -2.64 11.00 -3.23
C ARG A 70 -2.80 9.76 -4.11
N ILE A 71 -2.59 9.88 -5.41
CA ILE A 71 -2.63 8.75 -6.34
C ILE A 71 -1.22 8.28 -6.66
N MET A 72 -1.03 6.97 -6.64
CA MET A 72 0.14 6.26 -7.15
C MET A 72 -0.29 5.34 -8.29
N LEU A 73 0.51 5.26 -9.35
CA LEU A 73 0.34 4.29 -10.42
C LEU A 73 1.56 3.37 -10.48
N ALA A 74 1.32 2.06 -10.44
CA ALA A 74 2.35 1.06 -10.61
C ALA A 74 2.05 0.20 -11.84
N ASP A 75 2.97 0.15 -12.80
CA ASP A 75 2.89 -0.78 -13.92
C ASP A 75 3.10 -2.21 -13.39
N VAL A 76 2.32 -3.17 -13.88
CA VAL A 76 2.47 -4.60 -13.59
C VAL A 76 3.22 -5.25 -14.74
N ARG A 77 4.43 -5.74 -14.47
CA ARG A 77 5.23 -6.52 -15.42
C ARG A 77 5.13 -7.99 -15.07
N ARG A 78 4.97 -8.82 -16.09
CA ARG A 78 4.86 -10.28 -15.96
C ARG A 78 6.10 -10.93 -16.58
N ASP A 79 6.44 -12.11 -16.08
CA ASP A 79 7.54 -12.96 -16.56
C ASP A 79 8.94 -12.29 -16.55
N PRO A 80 9.53 -12.04 -15.36
CA PRO A 80 9.00 -12.33 -14.03
C PRO A 80 8.01 -11.27 -13.53
N MET A 81 7.18 -11.64 -12.54
CA MET A 81 6.31 -10.66 -11.87
C MET A 81 7.17 -9.54 -11.29
N ASP A 82 6.82 -8.29 -11.59
CA ASP A 82 7.46 -7.08 -11.08
C ASP A 82 6.55 -5.86 -11.15
N PHE A 83 6.85 -4.83 -10.37
CA PHE A 83 6.03 -3.62 -10.26
C PHE A 83 6.90 -2.36 -10.34
N HIS A 84 6.50 -1.40 -11.18
CA HIS A 84 7.29 -0.18 -11.42
C HIS A 84 6.45 1.05 -11.18
N TYR A 85 6.86 1.94 -10.27
CA TYR A 85 6.13 3.18 -10.06
C TYR A 85 6.28 4.11 -11.25
N ARG A 86 5.15 4.38 -11.91
CA ARG A 86 5.05 5.26 -13.07
C ARG A 86 4.75 6.70 -12.68
N LEU A 87 3.94 6.87 -11.64
CA LEU A 87 3.49 8.17 -11.15
C LEU A 87 3.27 8.10 -9.65
N VAL A 88 3.68 9.15 -8.96
CA VAL A 88 3.51 9.32 -7.53
C VAL A 88 2.97 10.73 -7.30
N GLY A 89 1.78 10.83 -6.72
CA GLY A 89 1.15 12.10 -6.39
C GLY A 89 1.98 12.87 -5.35
N THR A 90 2.02 14.19 -5.47
CA THR A 90 2.90 15.06 -4.66
C THR A 90 2.64 14.95 -3.15
N GLY A 91 1.40 14.71 -2.72
CA GLY A 91 1.04 14.51 -1.31
C GLY A 91 1.45 13.16 -0.74
N ILE A 92 1.79 12.17 -1.59
CA ILE A 92 2.35 10.89 -1.15
C ILE A 92 3.79 11.09 -0.69
N CYS A 93 4.59 11.87 -1.43
CA CYS A 93 5.98 12.15 -1.07
C CYS A 93 6.11 12.84 0.30
N ASP A 94 5.14 13.70 0.65
CA ASP A 94 5.09 14.38 1.96
C ASP A 94 4.78 13.41 3.11
N VAL A 95 3.92 12.42 2.86
CA VAL A 95 3.51 11.42 3.85
C VAL A 95 4.60 10.38 4.09
N HIS A 96 5.25 9.95 3.00
CA HIS A 96 6.22 8.86 3.02
C HIS A 96 7.67 9.34 3.11
N TRP A 97 7.95 10.65 3.02
CA TRP A 97 9.28 11.29 3.19
C TRP A 97 10.37 10.81 2.23
N PHE A 98 9.97 10.13 1.15
CA PHE A 98 10.81 9.65 0.07
C PHE A 98 10.13 9.94 -1.26
N ASP A 99 10.94 10.29 -2.26
CA ASP A 99 10.48 10.33 -3.64
C ASP A 99 10.45 8.90 -4.17
N PHE A 100 9.24 8.35 -4.35
CA PHE A 100 9.05 7.01 -4.91
C PHE A 100 9.24 6.96 -6.44
N THR A 101 9.49 8.10 -7.08
CA THR A 101 9.58 8.18 -8.54
C THR A 101 10.76 7.33 -9.03
N HIS A 102 10.49 6.45 -9.99
CA HIS A 102 11.43 5.47 -10.57
C HIS A 102 11.86 4.31 -9.66
N LEU A 103 11.29 4.18 -8.46
CA LEU A 103 11.50 3.01 -7.62
C LEU A 103 10.51 1.89 -7.99
N THR A 104 10.90 0.67 -7.67
CA THR A 104 10.04 -0.49 -7.55
C THR A 104 9.60 -0.66 -6.08
N PRO A 105 8.49 -1.33 -5.78
CA PRO A 105 8.12 -1.65 -4.39
C PRO A 105 9.23 -2.37 -3.61
N ARG A 106 10.12 -3.10 -4.30
CA ARG A 106 11.25 -3.81 -3.69
C ARG A 106 12.38 -2.89 -3.22
N GLU A 107 12.45 -1.69 -3.76
CA GLU A 107 13.45 -0.67 -3.40
C GLU A 107 12.94 0.27 -2.31
N LEU A 108 11.75 0.01 -1.77
CA LEU A 108 11.22 0.77 -0.64
C LEU A 108 12.02 0.47 0.63
N GLU A 109 12.12 1.47 1.48
CA GLU A 109 12.71 1.36 2.80
C GLU A 109 11.64 1.65 3.87
N PRO A 110 11.62 0.90 4.97
CA PRO A 110 12.48 -0.25 5.28
C PRO A 110 12.09 -1.53 4.52
N PRO A 111 12.96 -2.56 4.47
CA PRO A 111 12.71 -3.78 3.68
C PRO A 111 11.45 -4.54 4.09
N GLU A 112 11.06 -4.47 5.37
CA GLU A 112 9.81 -5.06 5.85
C GLU A 112 8.59 -4.38 5.19
N TYR A 113 8.64 -3.06 5.00
CA TYR A 113 7.59 -2.32 4.31
C TYR A 113 7.58 -2.63 2.80
N ALA A 114 8.76 -2.73 2.18
CA ALA A 114 8.88 -3.18 0.79
C ALA A 114 8.22 -4.55 0.57
N GLN A 115 8.50 -5.50 1.45
CA GLN A 115 7.95 -6.85 1.38
C GLN A 115 6.42 -6.84 1.55
N LEU A 116 5.89 -6.08 2.53
CA LEU A 116 4.45 -5.93 2.72
C LEU A 116 3.75 -5.35 1.47
N VAL A 117 4.29 -4.27 0.90
CA VAL A 117 3.70 -3.65 -0.30
C VAL A 117 3.77 -4.60 -1.49
N TRP A 118 4.87 -5.33 -1.65
CA TRP A 118 5.03 -6.36 -2.67
C TRP A 118 3.98 -7.47 -2.53
N ASP A 119 3.82 -8.04 -1.35
CA ASP A 119 2.90 -9.15 -1.10
C ASP A 119 1.43 -8.72 -1.32
N ASP A 120 1.06 -7.52 -0.85
CA ASP A 120 -0.25 -6.93 -1.13
C ASP A 120 -0.50 -6.85 -2.64
N TYR A 121 0.46 -6.32 -3.43
CA TYR A 121 0.29 -6.16 -4.87
C TYR A 121 0.20 -7.50 -5.60
N VAL A 122 1.01 -8.49 -5.23
CA VAL A 122 0.93 -9.84 -5.79
C VAL A 122 -0.45 -10.46 -5.49
N ALA A 123 -0.94 -10.33 -4.26
CA ALA A 123 -2.24 -10.85 -3.87
C ALA A 123 -3.38 -10.20 -4.66
N ILE A 124 -3.33 -8.89 -4.86
CA ILE A 124 -4.34 -8.13 -5.61
C ILE A 124 -4.35 -8.50 -7.09
N VAL A 125 -3.17 -8.63 -7.72
CA VAL A 125 -3.07 -9.10 -9.11
C VAL A 125 -3.59 -10.54 -9.24
N GLY A 126 -3.34 -11.39 -8.24
CA GLY A 126 -3.84 -12.77 -8.20
C GLY A 126 -5.36 -12.88 -8.04
N ARG A 127 -5.95 -12.08 -7.14
CA ARG A 127 -7.41 -12.04 -6.88
C ARG A 127 -8.17 -11.37 -8.01
N GLY A 128 -7.61 -10.30 -8.57
CA GLY A 128 -8.24 -9.51 -9.62
C GLY A 128 -9.49 -8.76 -9.15
N GLU A 129 -9.40 -8.09 -8.00
CA GLU A 129 -10.45 -7.25 -7.44
C GLU A 129 -9.85 -6.06 -6.66
N PRO A 130 -10.63 -4.97 -6.45
CA PRO A 130 -10.25 -3.91 -5.52
C PRO A 130 -9.98 -4.44 -4.11
N VAL A 131 -8.95 -3.92 -3.45
CA VAL A 131 -8.66 -4.24 -2.05
C VAL A 131 -8.29 -2.96 -1.31
N ALA A 132 -8.86 -2.78 -0.12
CA ALA A 132 -8.51 -1.67 0.77
C ALA A 132 -7.79 -2.20 2.00
N HIS A 133 -6.79 -1.46 2.46
CA HIS A 133 -6.00 -1.81 3.63
C HIS A 133 -5.92 -0.62 4.58
N VAL A 134 -5.91 -0.89 5.89
CA VAL A 134 -5.20 -0.04 6.85
C VAL A 134 -3.79 -0.57 6.98
N VAL A 135 -2.81 0.30 6.78
CA VAL A 135 -1.40 -0.03 6.93
C VAL A 135 -0.86 0.66 8.18
N ILE A 136 -0.12 -0.13 8.95
CA ILE A 136 0.53 0.25 10.19
C ILE A 136 2.03 0.22 9.95
N PHE A 137 2.67 1.32 10.30
CA PHE A 137 4.11 1.42 10.35
C PHE A 137 4.51 1.87 11.74
N GLU A 138 5.19 1.01 12.49
CA GLU A 138 5.70 1.30 13.81
C GLU A 138 7.21 1.15 13.84
N SER A 139 7.87 2.14 14.40
CA SER A 139 9.31 2.16 14.65
C SER A 139 9.55 2.78 16.01
N ALA A 140 10.76 2.58 16.57
CA ALA A 140 11.16 3.18 17.84
C ALA A 140 11.00 4.72 17.92
N ARG A 141 10.88 5.40 16.77
CA ARG A 141 10.77 6.86 16.68
C ARG A 141 9.36 7.36 16.35
N LYS A 142 8.57 6.58 15.62
CA LYS A 142 7.28 7.01 15.06
C LYS A 142 6.37 5.81 14.81
N ILE A 143 5.08 6.04 15.06
CA ILE A 143 3.99 5.19 14.60
C ILE A 143 3.17 5.97 13.57
N ARG A 144 2.78 5.32 12.48
CA ARG A 144 1.89 5.88 11.46
C ARG A 144 0.82 4.88 11.07
N TYR A 145 -0.36 5.43 10.82
CA TYR A 145 -1.52 4.71 10.33
C TYR A 145 -2.09 5.44 9.13
N TYR A 146 -2.33 4.71 8.06
CA TYR A 146 -3.04 5.25 6.90
C TYR A 146 -3.89 4.16 6.26
N ALA A 147 -5.05 4.56 5.75
CA ALA A 147 -5.85 3.71 4.89
C ALA A 147 -5.47 3.94 3.42
N ARG A 148 -5.54 2.90 2.62
CA ARG A 148 -5.40 2.97 1.16
C ARG A 148 -6.40 2.05 0.48
N ILE A 149 -6.74 2.36 -0.76
CA ILE A 149 -7.38 1.41 -1.69
C ILE A 149 -6.46 1.18 -2.89
N VAL A 150 -6.36 -0.07 -3.32
CA VAL A 150 -5.63 -0.49 -4.50
C VAL A 150 -6.64 -1.01 -5.52
N LEU A 151 -6.63 -0.40 -6.69
CA LEU A 151 -7.61 -0.57 -7.74
C LEU A 151 -6.93 -1.12 -9.00
N PRO A 152 -7.25 -2.35 -9.43
CA PRO A 152 -6.70 -2.91 -10.65
C PRO A 152 -7.17 -2.15 -11.89
N LEU A 153 -6.28 -2.00 -12.86
CA LEU A 153 -6.55 -1.46 -14.18
C LEU A 153 -6.06 -2.45 -15.24
N ALA A 154 -6.78 -2.52 -16.37
CA ALA A 154 -6.42 -3.37 -17.50
C ALA A 154 -6.76 -2.66 -18.81
N ALA A 155 -5.78 -2.39 -19.67
CA ALA A 155 -6.03 -1.74 -20.96
C ALA A 155 -6.89 -2.61 -21.90
N ASP A 156 -6.75 -3.94 -21.83
CA ASP A 156 -7.57 -4.91 -22.57
C ASP A 156 -8.90 -5.25 -21.86
N GLY A 157 -9.11 -4.74 -20.64
CA GLY A 157 -10.27 -5.02 -19.81
C GLY A 157 -10.21 -6.34 -19.03
N GLU A 158 -9.16 -7.16 -19.20
CA GLU A 158 -9.04 -8.52 -18.66
C GLU A 158 -7.74 -8.75 -17.88
N THR A 159 -6.59 -8.37 -18.45
CA THR A 159 -5.27 -8.59 -17.87
C THR A 159 -4.82 -7.34 -17.12
N ILE A 160 -4.70 -7.46 -15.79
CA ILE A 160 -4.19 -6.35 -14.97
C ILE A 160 -2.76 -6.02 -15.42
N ASP A 161 -2.59 -4.80 -15.93
CA ASP A 161 -1.34 -4.22 -16.43
C ASP A 161 -0.91 -3.01 -15.58
N MET A 162 -1.78 -2.51 -14.71
CA MET A 162 -1.48 -1.39 -13.82
C MET A 162 -2.31 -1.47 -12.55
N LEU A 163 -1.74 -1.00 -11.44
CA LEU A 163 -2.43 -0.76 -10.18
C LEU A 163 -2.54 0.74 -9.94
N MET A 164 -3.73 1.21 -9.55
CA MET A 164 -3.93 2.55 -9.04
C MET A 164 -4.12 2.49 -7.53
N ILE A 165 -3.22 3.13 -6.80
CA ILE A 165 -3.22 3.19 -5.35
C ILE A 165 -3.67 4.57 -4.93
N VAL A 166 -4.61 4.64 -3.98
CA VAL A 166 -5.11 5.90 -3.43
C VAL A 166 -5.06 5.84 -1.92
N ASP A 167 -4.20 6.65 -1.31
CA ASP A 167 -4.13 6.79 0.15
C ASP A 167 -5.26 7.70 0.61
N SER A 168 -5.90 7.41 1.75
CA SER A 168 -6.93 8.28 2.34
C SER A 168 -6.34 9.61 2.82
N ARG A 169 -7.17 10.66 2.87
CA ARG A 169 -6.82 11.92 3.53
C ARG A 169 -6.76 11.76 5.03
N GLU A 170 -7.58 10.86 5.56
CA GLU A 170 -7.63 10.55 6.97
C GLU A 170 -6.45 9.64 7.31
N GLN A 171 -5.46 10.23 7.96
CA GLN A 171 -4.25 9.55 8.41
C GLN A 171 -4.06 9.89 9.88
N ASN A 172 -3.58 8.91 10.66
CA ASN A 172 -3.30 9.07 12.10
C ASN A 172 -4.48 9.62 12.93
N THR A 173 -5.72 9.19 12.63
CA THR A 173 -6.89 9.56 13.43
C THR A 173 -6.99 8.69 14.69
N SER A 174 -7.62 9.21 15.75
CA SER A 174 -7.82 8.48 17.02
C SER A 174 -8.66 7.23 16.80
N GLU A 175 -9.59 7.30 15.85
CA GLU A 175 -10.50 6.24 15.44
C GLU A 175 -9.75 5.10 14.73
N LEU A 176 -8.74 5.42 13.92
CA LEU A 176 -7.81 4.44 13.33
C LEU A 176 -7.04 3.68 14.41
N LYS A 177 -6.64 4.38 15.48
CA LYS A 177 -5.98 3.78 16.64
C LYS A 177 -6.93 2.89 17.45
N GLU A 178 -8.17 3.31 17.67
CA GLU A 178 -9.18 2.52 18.40
C GLU A 178 -9.63 1.28 17.62
N MET A 179 -9.84 1.40 16.30
CA MET A 179 -10.11 0.26 15.43
C MET A 179 -8.95 -0.74 15.45
N PHE A 180 -7.70 -0.26 15.53
CA PHE A 180 -6.52 -1.10 15.71
C PHE A 180 -6.53 -1.86 17.05
N GLU A 181 -6.86 -1.20 18.16
CA GLU A 181 -6.99 -1.87 19.46
C GLU A 181 -8.06 -2.98 19.38
N ALA A 182 -9.16 -2.73 18.66
CA ALA A 182 -10.22 -3.72 18.46
C ALA A 182 -9.83 -4.90 17.56
N VAL A 183 -9.12 -4.66 16.45
CA VAL A 183 -8.69 -5.71 15.50
C VAL A 183 -7.50 -6.52 16.04
N SER A 184 -6.56 -5.87 16.73
CA SER A 184 -5.41 -6.53 17.36
C SER A 184 -5.82 -7.41 18.54
N ALA A 185 -6.90 -7.07 19.24
CA ALA A 185 -7.46 -7.92 20.29
C ALA A 185 -8.03 -9.27 19.78
N HIS A 186 -8.33 -9.37 18.47
CA HIS A 186 -8.85 -10.59 17.83
C HIS A 186 -7.79 -11.38 17.07
N THR A 187 -6.55 -10.89 17.00
CA THR A 187 -5.42 -11.62 16.43
C THR A 187 -4.64 -12.25 17.58
N PRO A 188 -4.64 -13.57 17.76
CA PRO A 188 -3.83 -14.18 18.81
C PRO A 188 -2.36 -13.81 18.58
N PRO A 189 -1.58 -13.51 19.64
CA PRO A 189 -0.14 -13.38 19.48
C PRO A 189 0.37 -14.67 18.84
N LEU A 190 1.14 -14.54 17.75
CA LEU A 190 1.95 -15.63 17.24
C LEU A 190 2.95 -15.98 18.33
N ASP A 191 2.62 -17.04 19.07
CA ASP A 191 3.53 -18.02 19.65
C ASP A 191 4.95 -17.48 19.93
N ALA A 192 5.16 -17.10 21.19
CA ALA A 192 6.49 -17.09 21.77
C ALA A 192 7.09 -18.50 21.63
N SER A 193 8.02 -18.65 20.69
CA SER A 193 8.63 -19.95 20.38
C SER A 193 8.96 -20.73 21.65
N PRO A 194 8.51 -21.98 21.78
CA PRO A 194 8.88 -22.79 22.92
C PRO A 194 10.38 -23.11 22.85
N ILE A 195 11.07 -22.80 23.95
CA ILE A 195 12.45 -23.22 24.25
C ILE A 195 12.49 -24.74 24.36
#